data_AF-A0A1Q3KL44-F1
#
_entry.id   AF-A0A1Q3KL44-F1
#
_cell.length_a   1.000
_cell.length_b   1.000
_cell.length_c   1.000
_cell.angle_alpha   90.00
_cell.angle_beta   90.00
_cell.angle_gamma   90.00
#
_symmetry.space_group_name_H-M   'P 1'
#
loop_
_entity.id
_entity.type
_entity.pdbx_description
1 polymer ?
#
loop_
_entity_poly.entity_id
_entity_poly.type
_entity_poly.pdbx_seq_one_letter_code
_entity_poly.pdbx_strand_id
1 'polypeptide(L)'
;MITAIVNFKLPAGIDAKQAAELFEASAPKYRGVKGLVRKYYLFDEESRIGGGVYLWKSRIDAEAVYTPQWQAYIAERYGALPEIRYFETAVIVDNESGRIDAAA
;
A
#
# COMPACT_ATOMS: atom_id res chain seq x y z
N MET A 1 2.05 2.39 15.98
CA MET A 1 1.50 2.09 14.62
C MET A 1 2.62 1.95 13.60
N ILE A 2 2.38 1.39 12.41
CA ILE A 2 3.41 1.20 11.36
C ILE A 2 2.98 1.81 10.03
N THR A 3 3.88 2.55 9.39
CA THR A 3 3.77 2.91 7.98
C THR A 3 4.51 1.87 7.16
N ALA A 4 3.82 1.20 6.24
CA ALA A 4 4.44 0.33 5.25
C ALA A 4 4.40 0.98 3.88
N ILE A 5 5.54 1.02 3.18
CA ILE A 5 5.63 1.40 1.78
C ILE A 5 5.87 0.13 0.98
N VAL A 6 4.93 -0.18 0.09
CA VAL A 6 5.05 -1.29 -0.85
C VAL A 6 5.21 -0.71 -2.24
N ASN A 7 6.26 -1.08 -2.94
CA ASN A 7 6.46 -0.72 -4.34
C ASN A 7 6.72 -1.95 -5.21
N PHE A 8 6.28 -1.92 -6.45
CA PHE A 8 6.59 -2.94 -7.45
C PHE A 8 6.69 -2.29 -8.83
N LYS A 9 7.42 -2.93 -9.73
CA LYS A 9 7.50 -2.49 -11.12
C LYS A 9 6.18 -2.76 -11.82
N LEU A 10 5.68 -1.79 -12.57
CA LEU A 10 4.52 -1.97 -13.43
C LEU A 10 4.94 -2.51 -14.80
N PRO A 11 4.04 -3.26 -15.48
CA PRO A 11 4.21 -3.60 -16.89
C PRO A 11 4.47 -2.35 -17.75
N ALA A 12 5.18 -2.54 -18.86
CA ALA A 12 5.42 -1.45 -19.81
C ALA A 12 4.10 -0.92 -20.41
N GLY A 13 4.02 0.39 -20.60
CA GLY A 13 2.88 1.03 -21.25
C GLY A 13 1.64 1.24 -20.37
N ILE A 14 1.72 0.97 -19.06
CA ILE A 14 0.67 1.35 -18.12
C ILE A 14 0.69 2.86 -17.91
N ASP A 15 -0.35 3.53 -18.42
CA ASP A 15 -0.59 4.94 -18.18
C ASP A 15 -1.35 5.19 -16.86
N ALA A 16 -1.53 6.46 -16.50
CA ALA A 16 -2.21 6.86 -15.28
C ALA A 16 -3.67 6.35 -15.20
N LYS A 17 -4.38 6.30 -16.33
CA LYS A 17 -5.77 5.87 -16.37
C LYS A 17 -5.87 4.37 -16.12
N GLN A 18 -5.06 3.58 -16.82
CA GLN A 18 -4.98 2.13 -16.64
C GLN A 18 -4.53 1.77 -15.22
N ALA A 19 -3.57 2.52 -14.66
CA ALA A 19 -3.16 2.37 -13.27
C ALA A 19 -4.33 2.59 -12.31
N ALA A 20 -5.09 3.68 -12.48
CA ALA A 20 -6.27 3.97 -11.66
C ALA A 20 -7.31 2.85 -11.73
N GLU A 21 -7.65 2.36 -12.92
CA GLU A 21 -8.58 1.24 -13.11
C GLU A 21 -8.11 -0.04 -12.39
N LEU A 22 -6.81 -0.38 -12.52
CA LEU A 22 -6.21 -1.52 -11.83
C LEU A 22 -6.26 -1.39 -10.31
N PHE A 23 -6.09 -0.17 -9.80
CA PHE A 23 -6.10 0.12 -8.37
C PHE A 23 -7.51 0.08 -7.79
N GLU A 24 -8.47 0.74 -8.44
CA GLU A 24 -9.89 0.73 -8.07
C GLU A 24 -10.43 -0.70 -8.04
N ALA A 25 -10.11 -1.53 -9.04
CA ALA A 25 -10.50 -2.95 -9.06
C ALA A 25 -9.95 -3.75 -7.87
N SER A 26 -8.82 -3.32 -7.29
CA SER A 26 -8.22 -3.99 -6.13
C SER A 26 -8.65 -3.39 -4.78
N ALA A 27 -9.12 -2.14 -4.75
CA ALA A 27 -9.41 -1.39 -3.53
C ALA A 27 -10.43 -2.07 -2.60
N PRO A 28 -11.52 -2.69 -3.10
CA PRO A 28 -12.47 -3.40 -2.25
C PRO A 28 -11.84 -4.51 -1.39
N LYS A 29 -10.74 -5.15 -1.85
CA LYS A 29 -10.04 -6.20 -1.10
C LYS A 29 -9.41 -5.69 0.21
N TYR A 30 -9.14 -4.39 0.29
CA TYR A 30 -8.51 -3.77 1.46
C TYR A 30 -9.53 -3.19 2.45
N ARG A 31 -10.81 -3.09 2.05
CA ARG A 31 -11.86 -2.60 2.94
C ARG A 31 -12.10 -3.61 4.07
N GLY A 32 -12.04 -3.13 5.32
CA GLY A 32 -12.30 -3.96 6.51
C GLY A 32 -11.19 -4.93 6.87
N VAL A 33 -10.02 -4.85 6.21
CA VAL A 33 -8.84 -5.63 6.60
C VAL A 33 -8.45 -5.26 8.03
N LYS A 34 -8.31 -6.29 8.87
CA LYS A 34 -7.96 -6.11 10.28
C LYS A 34 -6.66 -5.31 10.42
N GLY A 35 -6.72 -4.26 11.24
CA GLY A 35 -5.56 -3.42 11.55
C GLY A 35 -5.17 -2.43 10.45
N LEU A 36 -5.73 -2.50 9.24
CA LEU A 36 -5.50 -1.50 8.21
C LEU A 36 -6.29 -0.23 8.54
N VAL A 37 -5.59 0.87 8.77
CA VAL A 37 -6.19 2.18 9.06
C VAL A 37 -6.41 2.97 7.77
N ARG A 38 -5.38 3.01 6.91
CA ARG A 38 -5.45 3.74 5.64
C ARG A 38 -4.53 3.12 4.61
N LYS A 39 -4.93 3.20 3.33
CA LYS A 39 -4.09 2.85 2.19
C LYS A 39 -4.20 3.96 1.15
N TYR A 40 -3.05 4.39 0.64
CA TYR A 40 -2.92 5.24 -0.53
C TYR A 40 -2.32 4.41 -1.66
N TYR A 41 -2.88 4.49 -2.86
CA TYR A 41 -2.27 3.89 -4.05
C TYR A 41 -1.19 4.82 -4.60
N LEU A 42 -0.10 4.24 -5.08
CA LEU A 42 1.02 4.97 -5.67
C LEU A 42 1.14 4.60 -7.15
N PHE A 43 1.39 5.62 -7.96
CA PHE A 43 1.75 5.48 -9.37
C PHE A 43 2.78 6.53 -9.74
N ASP A 44 3.82 6.08 -10.42
CA ASP A 44 4.84 6.88 -11.05
C ASP A 44 5.07 6.32 -12.45
N GLU A 45 4.69 7.09 -13.46
CA GLU A 45 4.78 6.72 -14.86
C GLU A 45 6.24 6.66 -15.34
N GLU A 46 7.06 7.65 -14.95
CA GLU A 46 8.44 7.80 -15.41
C GLU A 46 9.30 6.62 -14.91
N SER A 47 9.21 6.35 -13.61
CA SER A 47 9.93 5.21 -13.04
C SER A 47 9.18 3.89 -13.20
N ARG A 48 7.95 3.88 -13.75
CA ARG A 48 7.05 2.73 -13.87
C ARG A 48 6.87 2.00 -12.53
N ILE A 49 6.68 2.75 -11.46
CA ILE A 49 6.48 2.21 -10.12
C ILE A 49 5.00 2.30 -9.76
N GLY A 50 4.45 1.18 -9.36
CA GLY A 50 3.15 1.08 -8.70
C GLY A 50 3.33 0.74 -7.23
N GLY A 51 2.26 0.84 -6.44
CA GLY A 51 2.34 0.41 -5.06
C GLY A 51 1.26 0.94 -4.15
N GLY A 52 1.61 1.01 -2.86
CA GLY A 52 0.81 1.70 -1.88
C GLY A 52 1.59 2.12 -0.64
N VAL A 53 1.12 3.18 0.00
CA VAL A 53 1.48 3.53 1.37
C VAL A 53 0.35 3.08 2.28
N TYR A 54 0.68 2.37 3.34
CA TYR A 54 -0.28 1.79 4.26
C TYR A 54 0.02 2.29 5.66
N LEU A 55 -1.02 2.66 6.39
CA LEU A 55 -0.97 2.90 7.81
C LEU A 55 -1.65 1.73 8.53
N TRP A 56 -0.90 1.00 9.34
CA TRP A 56 -1.34 -0.17 10.09
C TRP A 56 -1.34 0.10 11.58
N LYS A 57 -2.26 -0.52 12.32
CA LYS A 57 -2.26 -0.49 13.79
C LYS A 57 -1.00 -1.12 14.36
N SER A 58 -0.51 -2.21 13.77
CA SER A 58 0.69 -2.92 14.23
C SER A 58 1.47 -3.56 13.09
N ARG A 59 2.73 -3.93 13.37
CA ARG A 59 3.59 -4.73 12.48
C ARG A 59 2.94 -6.09 12.18
N ILE A 60 2.38 -6.73 13.21
CA ILE A 60 1.74 -8.05 13.11
C ILE A 60 0.55 -8.01 12.16
N ASP A 61 -0.31 -7.00 12.25
CA ASP A 61 -1.46 -6.87 11.34
C ASP A 61 -1.00 -6.68 9.88
N ALA A 62 0.09 -5.95 9.65
CA ALA A 62 0.66 -5.75 8.32
C ALA A 62 1.24 -7.07 7.74
N GLU A 63 2.03 -7.78 8.54
CA GLU A 63 2.67 -9.04 8.14
C GLU A 63 1.68 -10.18 7.94
N ALA A 64 0.52 -10.15 8.62
CA ALA A 64 -0.59 -11.07 8.33
C ALA A 64 -1.16 -10.90 6.92
N VAL A 65 -0.95 -9.74 6.27
CA VAL A 65 -1.33 -9.48 4.88
C VAL A 65 -0.19 -9.74 3.93
N TYR A 66 1.02 -9.24 4.22
CA TYR A 66 2.20 -9.31 3.35
C TYR A 66 2.89 -10.68 3.31
N THR A 67 2.08 -11.74 3.37
CA THR A 67 2.51 -13.14 3.31
C THR A 67 3.20 -13.48 1.98
N PRO A 68 3.99 -14.56 1.91
CA PRO A 68 4.58 -15.02 0.67
C PRO A 68 3.54 -15.25 -0.45
N GLN A 69 2.34 -15.73 -0.10
CA GLN A 69 1.24 -15.92 -1.04
C GLN A 69 0.76 -14.58 -1.61
N TRP A 70 0.65 -13.55 -0.78
CA TRP A 70 0.29 -12.21 -1.24
C TRP A 70 1.38 -11.61 -2.14
N GLN A 71 2.66 -11.77 -1.78
CA GLN A 71 3.77 -11.30 -2.61
C GLN A 71 3.81 -12.00 -3.97
N ALA A 72 3.53 -13.32 -4.00
CA ALA A 72 3.40 -14.07 -5.24
C ALA A 72 2.22 -13.57 -6.09
N TYR A 73 1.06 -13.29 -5.49
CA TYR A 73 -0.07 -12.68 -6.20
C TYR A 73 0.27 -11.32 -6.82
N ILE A 74 1.04 -10.48 -6.10
CA ILE A 74 1.51 -9.20 -6.66
C ILE A 74 2.47 -9.44 -7.83
N ALA A 75 3.41 -10.39 -7.69
CA ALA A 75 4.34 -10.74 -8.77
C ALA A 75 3.62 -11.29 -10.00
N GLU A 76 2.61 -12.14 -9.84
CA GLU A 76 1.79 -12.64 -10.93
C GLU A 76 1.03 -11.51 -11.64
N ARG A 77 0.46 -10.58 -10.87
CA ARG A 77 -0.35 -9.48 -11.39
C ARG A 77 0.47 -8.41 -12.11
N TYR A 78 1.66 -8.09 -11.62
CA TYR A 78 2.45 -6.94 -12.09
C TYR A 78 3.81 -7.32 -12.69
N GLY A 79 4.23 -8.58 -12.60
CA GLY A 79 5.46 -9.09 -13.19
C GLY A 79 6.71 -8.95 -12.31
N ALA A 80 6.59 -8.42 -11.10
CA ALA A 80 7.70 -8.25 -10.16
C ALA A 80 7.27 -8.45 -8.71
N LEU A 81 8.16 -9.03 -7.90
CA LEU A 81 7.97 -9.09 -6.45
C LEU A 81 7.92 -7.66 -5.88
N PRO A 82 7.06 -7.40 -4.88
CA PRO A 82 7.05 -6.13 -4.21
C PRO A 82 8.28 -5.95 -3.31
N GLU A 83 8.83 -4.74 -3.29
CA GLU A 83 9.68 -4.27 -2.21
C GLU A 83 8.80 -3.71 -1.09
N ILE A 84 9.07 -4.09 0.15
CA ILE A 84 8.30 -3.65 1.32
C ILE A 84 9.26 -3.04 2.35
N ARG A 85 9.00 -1.79 2.72
CA ARG A 85 9.72 -1.07 3.77
C ARG A 85 8.76 -0.69 4.89
N TYR A 86 9.21 -0.80 6.12
CA TYR A 86 8.41 -0.52 7.32
C TYR A 86 9.05 0.57 8.14
N PHE A 87 8.21 1.43 8.70
CA PHE A 87 8.62 2.55 9.54
C PHE A 87 7.70 2.61 10.75
N GLU A 88 8.28 2.83 11.93
CA GLU A 88 7.51 3.19 13.11
C GLU A 88 6.84 4.55 12.86
N THR A 89 5.52 4.59 12.98
CA THR A 89 4.76 5.85 12.92
C THR A 89 4.58 6.32 14.35
N ALA A 90 5.22 7.42 14.72
CA ALA A 90 5.08 8.00 16.06
C ALA A 90 3.92 9.01 16.16
N VAL A 91 3.67 9.77 15.09
CA VAL A 91 2.65 10.83 15.05
C VAL A 91 2.00 10.86 13.68
N ILE A 92 0.69 11.10 13.65
CA ILE A 92 -0.11 11.29 12.44
C ILE A 92 -0.72 12.69 12.48
N VAL A 93 -0.54 13.44 11.39
CA VAL A 93 -1.21 14.73 11.19
C VAL A 93 -2.28 14.54 10.13
N ASP A 94 -3.54 14.77 10.49
CA ASP A 94 -4.70 14.64 9.62
C ASP A 94 -5.43 15.99 9.54
N ASN A 95 -5.08 16.79 8.53
CA ASN A 95 -5.65 18.12 8.33
C ASN A 95 -7.13 18.08 7.91
N GLU A 96 -7.61 16.99 7.30
CA GLU A 96 -9.01 16.85 6.89
C GLU A 96 -9.93 16.76 8.12
N SER A 97 -9.49 16.03 9.15
CA SER A 97 -10.18 15.95 10.44
C SER A 97 -9.70 16.98 11.48
N GLY A 98 -8.64 17.75 11.18
CA GLY A 98 -8.04 18.70 12.11
C GLY A 98 -7.36 18.07 13.32
N ARG A 99 -6.94 16.80 13.23
CA ARG A 99 -6.41 16.02 14.36
C ARG A 99 -4.92 15.73 14.22
N ILE A 100 -4.26 15.66 15.37
CA ILE A 100 -2.93 15.08 15.52
C ILE A 100 -3.08 13.88 16.44
N ASP A 101 -2.79 12.69 15.94
CA ASP A 101 -2.88 11.44 16.68
C ASP A 101 -1.45 10.97 17.04
N ALA A 102 -1.17 10.78 18.32
CA ALA A 102 0.01 10.02 18.75
C ALA A 102 -0.24 8.54 18.45
N ALA A 103 0.65 7.94 17.68
CA ALA A 103 0.53 6.56 17.25
C ALA A 103 1.10 5.63 18.33
N ALA A 104 0.35 5.50 19.43
CA ALA A 104 0.61 4.52 20.50
C ALA A 104 0.49 3.08 20.01
#